data_AF-A0A3N1A7P0-F1
#
_entry.id   AF-A0A3N1A7P0-F1
#
_cell.length_a   1.000
_cell.length_b   1.000
_cell.length_c   1.000
_cell.angle_alpha   90.00
_cell.angle_beta   90.00
_cell.angle_gamma   90.00
#
_symmetry.space_group_name_H-M   'P 1'
#
loop_
_entity.id
_entity.type
_entity.pdbx_description
1 polymer ?
#
loop_
_entity_poly.entity_id
_entity_poly.type
_entity_poly.pdbx_seq_one_letter_code
_entity_poly.pdbx_strand_id
1 'polypeptide(L)'
;MLTRRTVRYLIAASVAPIVLTHAGPAGADGGIGGVNCRQNPSAPECEVSAGTPGGQGDAAGGGQGRGGSGDGSGGGGDGGCYWASVDGDLSPPPGKGPHGGWYAWTCVADGLGSQDAPVWLDQAPTVDLAALAQTARSRLRLPSPQIRTNPAAAPFVLVRVPVWLWVDPATWGARSATASVPGVSVTATATPTRVVWSFGDGSDDLACSGPGEPWKRGTDPLASSPCGHTYTSSSAVAAGSAFPLQATVTWSVTWSGAGDGGTLAPLTTTSTVSVRVAQSQAIVGGSQ
;
A
#
# COMPACT_ATOMS: atom_id res chain seq x y z
N MET A 1 -82.19 -45.53 35.99
CA MET A 1 -82.59 -44.70 37.14
C MET A 1 -81.32 -44.26 37.87
N LEU A 2 -81.17 -42.93 38.07
CA LEU A 2 -80.53 -42.23 39.21
C LEU A 2 -79.23 -42.81 39.82
N THR A 3 -78.13 -42.10 40.09
CA THR A 3 -77.71 -40.69 40.00
C THR A 3 -76.22 -40.66 40.35
N ARG A 4 -75.52 -39.63 39.86
CA ARG A 4 -74.12 -39.29 40.16
C ARG A 4 -73.82 -39.21 41.66
N ARG A 5 -72.59 -39.58 42.07
CA ARG A 5 -71.82 -38.83 43.08
C ARG A 5 -70.33 -38.81 42.71
N THR A 6 -69.94 -37.65 42.18
CA THR A 6 -68.57 -37.17 42.02
C THR A 6 -67.93 -36.92 43.38
N VAL A 7 -66.73 -37.46 43.62
CA VAL A 7 -65.81 -36.97 44.66
C VAL A 7 -64.61 -36.37 43.95
N ARG A 8 -64.48 -35.05 44.06
CA ARG A 8 -63.36 -34.25 43.58
C ARG A 8 -62.25 -34.31 44.63
N TYR A 9 -61.13 -34.95 44.34
CA TYR A 9 -59.88 -34.74 45.08
C TYR A 9 -58.98 -33.83 44.26
N LEU A 10 -58.86 -32.58 44.71
CA LEU A 10 -57.87 -31.62 44.25
C LEU A 10 -56.53 -31.97 44.93
N ILE A 11 -55.64 -32.65 44.20
CA ILE A 11 -54.25 -32.78 44.62
C ILE A 11 -53.51 -31.54 44.12
N ALA A 12 -53.16 -30.67 45.05
CA ALA A 12 -52.30 -29.53 44.81
C ALA A 12 -50.89 -30.02 44.47
N ALA A 13 -50.53 -30.01 43.18
CA ALA A 13 -49.16 -30.24 42.73
C ALA A 13 -48.34 -28.96 43.01
N SER A 14 -47.54 -29.01 44.07
CA SER A 14 -46.48 -28.03 44.35
C SER A 14 -45.34 -28.23 43.35
N VAL A 15 -45.32 -27.43 42.29
CA VAL A 15 -44.20 -27.34 41.36
C VAL A 15 -43.12 -26.48 42.01
N ALA A 16 -42.07 -27.12 42.54
CA ALA A 16 -40.82 -26.42 42.83
C ALA A 16 -40.13 -26.09 41.49
N PRO A 17 -39.66 -24.85 41.26
CA PRO A 17 -38.85 -24.56 40.09
C PRO A 17 -37.48 -25.22 40.27
N ILE A 18 -37.25 -26.31 39.53
CA ILE A 18 -35.90 -26.81 39.26
C ILE A 18 -35.28 -25.77 38.32
N VAL A 19 -34.44 -24.90 38.86
CA VAL A 19 -33.56 -24.04 38.07
C VAL A 19 -32.50 -24.94 37.43
N LEU A 20 -32.78 -25.44 36.23
CA LEU A 20 -31.76 -26.00 35.36
C LEU A 20 -30.86 -24.85 34.89
N THR A 21 -29.75 -24.64 35.60
CA THR A 21 -28.62 -23.85 35.11
C THR A 21 -28.07 -24.54 33.87
N HIS A 22 -28.56 -24.12 32.70
CA HIS A 22 -27.93 -24.44 31.44
C HIS A 22 -26.61 -23.68 31.41
N ALA A 23 -25.48 -24.39 31.52
CA ALA A 23 -24.20 -23.86 31.10
C ALA A 23 -24.25 -23.68 29.58
N GLY A 24 -24.76 -22.52 29.15
CA GLY A 24 -24.57 -22.06 27.78
C GLY A 24 -23.07 -21.86 27.53
N PRO A 25 -22.59 -22.07 26.30
CA PRO A 25 -21.24 -21.66 25.96
C PRO A 25 -21.14 -20.15 26.22
N ALA A 26 -20.24 -19.75 27.10
CA ALA A 26 -19.85 -18.35 27.22
C ALA A 26 -19.12 -17.97 25.93
N GLY A 27 -19.83 -17.33 25.01
CA GLY A 27 -19.22 -16.55 23.95
C GLY A 27 -18.53 -15.34 24.59
N ALA A 28 -17.22 -15.22 24.38
CA ALA A 28 -16.48 -14.01 24.70
C ALA A 28 -16.75 -13.00 23.58
N ASP A 29 -17.89 -12.33 23.67
CA ASP A 29 -18.31 -11.32 22.70
C ASP A 29 -17.90 -9.95 23.22
N GLY A 30 -16.98 -9.28 22.50
CA GLY A 30 -16.83 -7.83 22.55
C GLY A 30 -15.84 -7.27 23.57
N GLY A 31 -14.61 -6.99 23.13
CA GLY A 31 -13.66 -6.20 23.93
C GLY A 31 -12.29 -5.94 23.30
N ILE A 32 -12.03 -6.48 22.11
CA ILE A 32 -10.82 -6.16 21.34
C ILE A 32 -11.28 -5.94 19.90
N GLY A 33 -10.67 -4.95 19.26
CA GLY A 33 -10.99 -4.42 17.95
C GLY A 33 -11.65 -5.34 16.91
N GLY A 34 -12.59 -4.78 16.15
CA GLY A 34 -13.23 -5.46 15.02
C GLY A 34 -12.45 -5.27 13.72
N VAL A 35 -12.26 -6.36 12.98
CA VAL A 35 -11.80 -6.34 11.58
C VAL A 35 -13.00 -6.49 10.66
N ASN A 36 -13.32 -5.44 9.90
CA ASN A 36 -14.38 -5.49 8.90
C ASN A 36 -13.77 -5.34 7.51
N CYS A 37 -13.38 -6.48 6.95
CA CYS A 37 -12.94 -6.54 5.57
C CYS A 37 -14.15 -6.84 4.70
N ARG A 38 -14.87 -5.80 4.29
CA ARG A 38 -15.85 -5.93 3.19
C ARG A 38 -15.09 -6.12 1.90
N GLN A 39 -15.27 -7.28 1.26
CA GLN A 39 -14.74 -7.52 -0.08
C GLN A 39 -15.56 -6.72 -1.09
N ASN A 40 -15.21 -5.45 -1.29
CA ASN A 40 -15.69 -4.66 -2.41
C ASN A 40 -14.69 -4.80 -3.58
N PRO A 41 -15.09 -5.37 -4.73
CA PRO A 41 -14.18 -5.66 -5.85
C PRO A 41 -13.59 -4.41 -6.53
N SER A 42 -14.08 -3.21 -6.23
CA SER A 42 -13.56 -1.94 -6.78
C SER A 42 -12.76 -1.10 -5.78
N ALA A 43 -12.73 -1.45 -4.49
CA ALA A 43 -11.89 -0.84 -3.47
C ALA A 43 -11.79 -1.78 -2.26
N PRO A 44 -10.71 -2.58 -2.11
CA PRO A 44 -10.54 -3.40 -0.93
C PRO A 44 -10.18 -2.50 0.26
N GLU A 45 -11.18 -2.18 1.07
CA GLU A 45 -11.05 -1.41 2.30
C GLU A 45 -11.18 -2.38 3.47
N CYS A 46 -10.08 -2.63 4.19
CA CYS A 46 -10.12 -3.32 5.48
C CYS A 46 -10.09 -2.25 6.56
N GLU A 47 -11.21 -2.08 7.24
CA GLU A 47 -11.28 -1.22 8.42
C GLU A 47 -10.89 -2.06 9.64
N VAL A 48 -9.74 -1.72 10.23
CA VAL A 48 -9.28 -2.29 11.49
C VAL A 48 -9.54 -1.25 12.56
N SER A 49 -10.56 -1.49 13.38
CA SER A 49 -10.83 -0.66 14.56
C SER A 49 -10.22 -1.33 15.77
N ALA A 50 -9.46 -0.62 16.60
CA ALA A 50 -9.00 -1.12 17.91
C ALA A 50 -9.95 -0.58 18.99
N GLY A 51 -10.72 -1.46 19.63
CA GLY A 51 -11.55 -1.10 20.78
C GLY A 51 -10.75 -1.08 22.07
N THR A 52 -11.10 -0.16 22.98
CA THR A 52 -10.53 -0.04 24.33
C THR A 52 -11.10 -1.14 25.24
N PRO A 53 -10.29 -1.99 25.91
CA PRO A 53 -10.81 -3.00 26.82
C PRO A 53 -11.43 -2.37 28.08
N GLY A 54 -12.69 -2.72 28.35
CA GLY A 54 -13.34 -2.49 29.64
C GLY A 54 -12.69 -3.34 30.75
N GLY A 55 -12.61 -2.75 31.94
CA GLY A 55 -11.81 -3.28 33.04
C GLY A 55 -12.38 -4.47 33.81
N GLN A 56 -11.43 -5.07 34.54
CA GLN A 56 -11.50 -5.92 35.73
C GLN A 56 -11.58 -7.44 35.53
N GLY A 57 -10.46 -8.08 35.85
CA GLY A 57 -10.30 -9.50 36.11
C GLY A 57 -8.92 -9.77 36.70
N ASP A 58 -8.87 -9.99 38.00
CA ASP A 58 -7.65 -10.28 38.78
C ASP A 58 -6.96 -11.57 38.32
N ALA A 59 -5.63 -11.54 38.15
CA ALA A 59 -4.79 -12.73 38.30
C ALA A 59 -3.33 -12.35 38.60
N ALA A 60 -2.84 -12.92 39.69
CA ALA A 60 -1.51 -12.78 40.23
C ALA A 60 -0.47 -13.65 39.50
N GLY A 61 0.80 -13.21 39.54
CA GLY A 61 1.93 -14.11 39.74
C GLY A 61 2.95 -14.25 38.60
N GLY A 62 4.14 -13.68 38.84
CA GLY A 62 5.39 -14.45 38.84
C GLY A 62 6.33 -14.38 37.62
N GLY A 63 7.61 -14.10 37.90
CA GLY A 63 8.72 -14.77 37.21
C GLY A 63 9.75 -13.88 36.50
N GLN A 64 10.93 -13.76 37.09
CA GLN A 64 12.14 -13.10 36.56
C GLN A 64 12.84 -13.94 35.48
N GLY A 65 13.56 -13.29 34.57
CA GLY A 65 14.57 -13.92 33.72
C GLY A 65 15.46 -12.91 33.00
N ARG A 66 16.71 -12.75 33.45
CA ARG A 66 17.79 -12.00 32.76
C ARG A 66 18.67 -12.97 31.97
N GLY A 67 19.16 -12.50 30.81
CA GLY A 67 20.27 -13.05 30.02
C GLY A 67 20.07 -12.62 28.56
N GLY A 68 21.00 -12.06 27.78
CA GLY A 68 22.45 -11.94 27.90
C GLY A 68 23.08 -12.29 26.53
N SER A 69 23.38 -11.25 25.74
CA SER A 69 24.32 -11.12 24.59
C SER A 69 24.34 -12.13 23.42
N GLY A 70 24.37 -11.60 22.19
CA GLY A 70 24.82 -12.29 20.97
C GLY A 70 24.81 -11.38 19.73
N ASP A 71 25.97 -11.25 19.11
CA ASP A 71 26.30 -10.38 17.96
C ASP A 71 25.68 -10.82 16.61
N GLY A 72 25.59 -9.88 15.65
CA GLY A 72 25.81 -10.20 14.23
C GLY A 72 24.76 -9.74 13.22
N SER A 73 25.16 -8.75 12.41
CA SER A 73 24.97 -8.69 10.96
C SER A 73 23.57 -8.42 10.36
N GLY A 74 23.42 -7.20 9.83
CA GLY A 74 23.16 -6.97 8.40
C GLY A 74 21.75 -7.26 7.87
N GLY A 75 21.00 -6.19 7.59
CA GLY A 75 19.80 -6.27 6.74
C GLY A 75 18.98 -5.00 6.83
N GLY A 76 19.23 -4.06 5.93
CA GLY A 76 18.44 -2.85 5.79
C GLY A 76 16.99 -3.17 5.46
N GLY A 77 16.12 -2.86 6.40
CA GLY A 77 14.68 -2.78 6.23
C GLY A 77 14.20 -1.90 7.37
N ASP A 78 13.81 -0.66 7.07
CA ASP A 78 13.38 0.32 8.06
C ASP A 78 12.05 -0.16 8.68
N GLY A 79 12.15 -1.09 9.63
CA GLY A 79 11.06 -1.57 10.46
C GLY A 79 10.56 -0.41 11.31
N GLY A 80 9.27 -0.11 11.21
CA GLY A 80 8.68 1.09 11.79
C GLY A 80 8.67 1.05 13.30
N CYS A 81 9.73 1.55 13.93
CA CYS A 81 9.80 1.78 15.36
C CYS A 81 9.15 3.12 15.75
N TYR A 82 8.38 3.13 16.84
CA TYR A 82 7.71 4.32 17.36
C TYR A 82 7.47 4.23 18.87
N TRP A 83 7.27 5.37 19.53
CA TRP A 83 6.80 5.42 20.91
C TRP A 83 5.28 5.17 20.96
N ALA A 84 4.88 4.08 21.61
CA ALA A 84 3.48 3.80 21.90
C ALA A 84 3.17 4.21 23.35
N SER A 85 1.99 4.81 23.59
CA SER A 85 1.50 4.95 24.96
C SER A 85 1.20 3.56 25.53
N VAL A 86 1.58 3.34 26.78
CA VAL A 86 1.25 2.12 27.50
C VAL A 86 0.07 2.44 28.39
N ASP A 87 -1.11 2.07 27.91
CA ASP A 87 -2.34 2.17 28.69
C ASP A 87 -2.35 1.04 29.72
N GLY A 88 -1.85 1.35 30.92
CA GLY A 88 -1.93 0.50 32.10
C GLY A 88 -2.23 1.36 33.32
N ASP A 89 -2.75 0.74 34.38
CA ASP A 89 -2.93 1.37 35.71
C ASP A 89 -1.58 1.60 36.41
N LEU A 90 -0.58 2.04 35.65
CA LEU A 90 0.77 2.32 36.11
C LEU A 90 0.80 3.73 36.67
N SER A 91 0.88 3.82 37.99
CA SER A 91 1.05 5.10 38.67
C SER A 91 2.35 5.81 38.24
N PRO A 92 2.40 7.15 38.29
CA PRO A 92 3.62 7.92 38.03
C PRO A 92 4.78 7.51 38.96
N PRO A 93 6.03 7.48 38.48
CA PRO A 93 7.19 7.30 39.34
C PRO A 93 7.30 8.39 40.43
N PRO A 94 7.94 8.10 41.57
CA PRO A 94 8.16 9.08 42.62
C PRO A 94 8.85 10.36 42.10
N GLY A 95 8.29 11.52 42.43
CA GLY A 95 8.83 12.83 42.03
C GLY A 95 8.41 13.32 40.63
N LYS A 96 7.53 12.58 39.92
CA LYS A 96 6.99 13.00 38.62
C LYS A 96 5.58 13.60 38.76
N GLY A 97 5.30 14.64 37.99
CA GLY A 97 4.02 15.37 38.00
C GLY A 97 2.94 14.72 37.13
N PRO A 98 1.68 15.19 37.18
CA PRO A 98 0.53 14.55 36.52
C PRO A 98 0.50 14.70 34.98
N HIS A 99 1.50 15.38 34.40
CA HIS A 99 1.52 15.74 32.98
C HIS A 99 2.30 14.76 32.10
N GLY A 100 2.95 13.75 32.70
CA GLY A 100 3.67 12.69 31.99
C GLY A 100 2.86 11.42 31.83
N GLY A 101 3.43 10.44 31.13
CA GLY A 101 2.81 9.13 30.90
C GLY A 101 3.85 8.03 30.66
N TRP A 102 3.40 6.78 30.71
CA TRP A 102 4.22 5.62 30.38
C TRP A 102 4.21 5.37 28.86
N TYR A 103 5.39 5.25 28.28
CA TYR A 103 5.58 4.99 26.85
C TYR A 103 6.57 3.84 26.65
N ALA A 104 6.35 3.03 25.63
CA ALA A 104 7.27 1.96 25.25
C ALA A 104 7.70 2.11 23.80
N TRP A 105 9.00 1.94 23.56
CA TRP A 105 9.55 1.93 22.21
C TRP A 105 9.16 0.62 21.55
N THR A 106 8.35 0.71 20.50
CA THR A 106 7.72 -0.43 19.85
C THR A 106 8.16 -0.48 18.41
N CYS A 107 8.80 -1.57 17.99
CA CYS A 107 9.20 -1.82 16.61
C CYS A 107 8.32 -2.93 16.02
N VAL A 108 7.81 -2.70 14.81
CA VAL A 108 7.07 -3.72 14.07
C VAL A 108 7.73 -3.93 12.71
N ALA A 109 8.20 -5.15 12.46
CA ALA A 109 8.79 -5.57 11.19
C ALA A 109 8.36 -7.01 10.89
N ASP A 110 7.91 -7.26 9.65
CA ASP A 110 7.58 -8.61 9.15
C ASP A 110 6.61 -9.44 10.04
N GLY A 111 5.64 -8.75 10.67
CA GLY A 111 4.66 -9.39 11.56
C GLY A 111 5.19 -9.74 12.95
N LEU A 112 6.46 -9.44 13.24
CA LEU A 112 7.06 -9.54 14.56
C LEU A 112 7.12 -8.14 15.19
N GLY A 113 6.67 -8.06 16.45
CA GLY A 113 6.74 -6.86 17.26
C GLY A 113 7.79 -7.03 18.36
N SER A 114 8.66 -6.05 18.56
CA SER A 114 9.47 -5.93 19.77
C SER A 114 9.06 -4.66 20.51
N GLN A 115 8.96 -4.76 21.83
CA GLN A 115 8.63 -3.63 22.68
C GLN A 115 9.61 -3.56 23.85
N ASP A 116 10.22 -2.39 24.03
CA ASP A 116 11.07 -2.13 25.20
C ASP A 116 10.24 -1.93 26.46
N ALA A 117 10.90 -2.04 27.61
CA ALA A 117 10.27 -1.76 28.89
C ALA A 117 9.67 -0.33 28.90
N PRO A 118 8.44 -0.14 29.42
CA PRO A 118 7.83 1.17 29.52
C PRO A 118 8.73 2.13 30.31
N VAL A 119 8.86 3.36 29.81
CA VAL A 119 9.55 4.47 30.47
C VAL A 119 8.59 5.62 30.70
N TRP A 120 8.78 6.34 31.80
CA TRP A 120 8.02 7.54 32.07
C TRP A 120 8.59 8.73 31.29
N LEU A 121 7.75 9.38 30.49
CA LEU A 121 8.08 10.63 29.81
C LEU A 121 7.24 11.76 30.40
N ASP A 122 7.89 12.87 30.75
CA ASP A 122 7.21 14.04 31.35
C ASP A 122 6.30 14.78 30.36
N GLN A 123 6.45 14.49 29.08
CA GLN A 123 5.60 14.95 27.98
C GLN A 123 5.43 13.81 26.99
N ALA A 124 4.25 13.73 26.36
CA ALA A 124 4.03 12.79 25.27
C ALA A 124 5.07 13.03 24.16
N PRO A 125 5.71 11.97 23.63
CA PRO A 125 6.60 12.13 22.50
C PRO A 125 5.81 12.74 21.34
N THR A 126 6.30 13.85 20.82
CA THR A 126 5.73 14.47 19.62
C THR A 126 5.87 13.51 18.45
N VAL A 127 4.76 13.23 17.76
CA VAL A 127 4.79 12.44 16.54
C VAL A 127 5.46 13.28 15.46
N ASP A 128 6.58 12.80 14.94
CA ASP A 128 7.23 13.39 13.77
C ASP A 128 6.41 13.05 12.51
N LEU A 129 5.56 13.98 12.09
CA LEU A 129 4.74 13.84 10.89
C LEU A 129 5.58 13.71 9.62
N ALA A 130 6.77 14.31 9.57
CA ALA A 130 7.66 14.17 8.42
C ALA A 130 8.25 12.76 8.33
N ALA A 131 8.65 12.17 9.47
CA ALA A 131 9.07 10.77 9.52
C ALA A 131 7.92 9.81 9.15
N LEU A 132 6.70 10.09 9.62
CA LEU A 132 5.52 9.30 9.26
C LEU A 132 5.18 9.45 7.77
N ALA A 133 5.33 10.64 7.19
CA ALA A 133 5.19 10.89 5.76
C ALA A 133 6.23 10.14 4.91
N GLN A 134 7.49 10.08 5.36
CA GLN A 134 8.52 9.26 4.69
C GLN A 134 8.20 7.78 4.78
N THR A 135 7.67 7.32 5.91
CA THR A 135 7.20 5.94 6.07
C THR A 135 6.05 5.65 5.11
N ALA A 136 5.05 6.53 5.02
CA ALA A 136 3.96 6.42 4.06
C ALA A 136 4.49 6.40 2.61
N ARG A 137 5.46 7.25 2.27
CA ARG A 137 6.11 7.26 0.96
C ARG A 137 6.83 5.95 0.64
N SER A 138 7.52 5.35 1.60
CA SER A 138 8.21 4.05 1.41
C SER A 138 7.24 2.88 1.13
N ARG A 139 5.99 3.01 1.59
CA ARG A 139 4.93 2.02 1.39
C ARG A 139 4.23 2.15 0.04
N LEU A 140 4.50 3.19 -0.75
CA LEU A 140 3.95 3.35 -2.09
C LEU A 140 4.35 2.17 -2.97
N ARG A 141 3.37 1.61 -3.67
CA ARG A 141 3.56 0.55 -4.68
C ARG A 141 3.20 1.13 -6.05
N LEU A 142 4.22 1.54 -6.78
CA LEU A 142 4.06 2.15 -8.10
C LEU A 142 4.19 1.09 -9.20
N PRO A 143 3.27 1.01 -10.17
CA PRO A 143 3.39 0.06 -11.27
C PRO A 143 4.55 0.46 -12.19
N SER A 144 5.22 -0.56 -12.77
CA SER A 144 6.07 -0.33 -13.94
C SER A 144 5.21 0.19 -15.10
N PRO A 145 5.66 1.20 -15.84
CA PRO A 145 4.87 1.77 -16.93
C PRO A 145 4.67 0.74 -18.04
N GLN A 146 3.46 0.62 -18.56
CA GLN A 146 3.19 -0.23 -19.73
C GLN A 146 3.35 0.59 -21.00
N ILE A 147 4.41 0.30 -21.77
CA ILE A 147 4.70 0.99 -23.03
C ILE A 147 3.74 0.50 -24.12
N ARG A 148 3.14 1.45 -24.84
CA ARG A 148 2.33 1.21 -26.02
C ARG A 148 2.87 2.01 -27.19
N THR A 149 2.79 1.43 -28.38
CA THR A 149 3.26 2.06 -29.61
C THR A 149 2.26 1.89 -30.75
N ASN A 150 2.24 2.84 -31.68
CA ASN A 150 1.58 2.69 -32.97
C ASN A 150 2.51 3.21 -34.10
N PRO A 151 2.89 2.40 -35.10
CA PRO A 151 2.63 0.97 -35.22
C PRO A 151 3.13 0.16 -34.00
N ALA A 152 2.57 -1.04 -33.80
CA ALA A 152 3.02 -1.93 -32.73
C ALA A 152 4.50 -2.27 -32.92
N ALA A 153 5.29 -2.24 -31.85
CA ALA A 153 6.73 -2.50 -31.90
C ALA A 153 7.08 -3.91 -32.40
N ALA A 154 6.19 -4.87 -32.18
CA ALA A 154 6.29 -6.23 -32.69
C ALA A 154 5.42 -6.43 -33.94
N PRO A 155 5.89 -7.16 -34.96
CA PRO A 155 7.20 -7.81 -35.03
C PRO A 155 8.37 -6.84 -35.32
N PHE A 156 8.09 -5.67 -35.91
CA PHE A 156 9.04 -4.60 -36.18
C PHE A 156 8.30 -3.32 -36.57
N VAL A 157 9.00 -2.19 -36.50
CA VAL A 157 8.63 -0.92 -37.16
C VAL A 157 9.56 -0.67 -38.35
N LEU A 158 9.20 0.26 -39.23
CA LEU A 158 10.00 0.62 -40.39
C LEU A 158 10.82 1.89 -40.12
N VAL A 159 12.02 1.96 -40.71
CA VAL A 159 12.76 3.23 -40.77
C VAL A 159 11.93 4.31 -41.44
N ARG A 160 12.07 5.55 -40.96
CA ARG A 160 11.38 6.74 -41.49
C ARG A 160 9.84 6.69 -41.42
N VAL A 161 9.28 5.81 -40.59
CA VAL A 161 7.85 5.79 -40.26
C VAL A 161 7.66 6.33 -38.84
N PRO A 162 6.80 7.35 -38.64
CA PRO A 162 6.51 7.87 -37.31
C PRO A 162 5.93 6.80 -36.38
N VAL A 163 6.48 6.69 -35.18
CA VAL A 163 6.01 5.80 -34.12
C VAL A 163 5.42 6.65 -33.00
N TRP A 164 4.12 6.53 -32.78
CA TRP A 164 3.40 7.12 -31.65
C TRP A 164 3.68 6.32 -30.39
N LEU A 165 3.88 7.01 -29.26
CA LEU A 165 4.26 6.43 -27.98
C LEU A 165 3.34 6.93 -26.88
N TRP A 166 2.86 6.00 -26.05
CA TRP A 166 2.16 6.35 -24.83
C TRP A 166 2.34 5.30 -23.73
N VAL A 167 2.14 5.71 -22.48
CA VAL A 167 2.02 4.83 -21.33
C VAL A 167 0.54 4.43 -21.20
N ASP A 168 0.27 3.14 -21.01
CA ASP A 168 -1.09 2.64 -20.83
C ASP A 168 -1.78 3.35 -19.66
N PRO A 169 -2.99 3.93 -19.86
CA PRO A 169 -3.74 4.60 -18.80
C PRO A 169 -3.96 3.74 -17.55
N ALA A 170 -3.99 2.41 -17.67
CA ALA A 170 -4.09 1.50 -16.51
C ALA A 170 -2.90 1.64 -15.54
N THR A 171 -1.73 2.04 -16.05
CA THR A 171 -0.50 2.29 -15.27
C THR A 171 -0.21 3.77 -15.02
N TRP A 172 -1.06 4.67 -15.53
CA TRP A 172 -0.94 6.12 -15.38
C TRP A 172 -2.04 6.67 -14.48
N GLY A 173 -1.88 6.54 -13.17
CA GLY A 173 -2.84 7.10 -12.21
C GLY A 173 -2.27 7.17 -10.80
N ALA A 174 -2.84 8.05 -9.98
CA ALA A 174 -2.35 8.27 -8.61
C ALA A 174 -2.35 6.99 -7.76
N ARG A 175 -1.39 6.89 -6.86
CA ARG A 175 -1.24 5.79 -5.89
C ARG A 175 -1.01 6.37 -4.51
N SER A 176 -1.68 5.84 -3.50
CA SER A 176 -1.53 6.33 -2.13
C SER A 176 -1.14 5.21 -1.19
N ALA A 177 -0.46 5.58 -0.10
CA ALA A 177 -0.12 4.68 0.98
C ALA A 177 -0.17 5.46 2.30
N THR A 178 -0.53 4.75 3.37
CA THR A 178 -0.78 5.36 4.69
C THR A 178 0.19 4.79 5.71
N ALA A 179 0.70 5.65 6.57
CA ALA A 179 1.39 5.29 7.79
C ALA A 179 0.68 5.91 8.98
N SER A 180 0.52 5.12 10.04
CA SER A 180 -0.26 5.48 11.20
C SER A 180 0.45 5.03 12.47
N VAL A 181 0.28 5.82 13.51
CA VAL A 181 0.55 5.50 14.91
C VAL A 181 -0.73 5.78 15.71
N PRO A 182 -0.87 5.35 16.97
CA PRO A 182 -2.07 5.64 17.75
C PRO A 182 -2.40 7.15 17.74
N GLY A 183 -3.62 7.49 17.31
CA GLY A 183 -4.12 8.87 17.24
C GLY A 183 -3.67 9.71 16.05
N VAL A 184 -2.73 9.24 15.21
CA VAL A 184 -2.20 10.02 14.07
C VAL A 184 -2.03 9.15 12.82
N SER A 185 -2.56 9.63 11.69
CA SER A 185 -2.39 9.02 10.38
C SER A 185 -1.90 10.03 9.36
N VAL A 186 -0.95 9.61 8.52
CA VAL A 186 -0.43 10.37 7.39
C VAL A 186 -0.54 9.55 6.12
N THR A 187 -1.09 10.15 5.06
CA THR A 187 -1.24 9.53 3.75
C THR A 187 -0.31 10.21 2.75
N ALA A 188 0.58 9.43 2.14
CA ALA A 188 1.37 9.87 0.98
C ALA A 188 0.66 9.49 -0.32
N THR A 189 0.63 10.40 -1.29
CA THR A 189 0.03 10.21 -2.62
C THR A 189 1.06 10.53 -3.70
N ALA A 190 1.33 9.57 -4.56
CA ALA A 190 2.17 9.70 -5.74
C ALA A 190 1.31 9.89 -7.00
N THR A 191 1.55 10.96 -7.75
CA THR A 191 0.82 11.30 -8.97
C THR A 191 1.81 11.35 -10.15
N PRO A 192 1.55 10.62 -11.26
CA PRO A 192 2.44 10.67 -12.42
C PRO A 192 2.33 12.04 -13.10
N THR A 193 3.48 12.63 -13.42
CA THR A 193 3.56 14.02 -13.93
C THR A 193 4.15 14.11 -15.32
N ARG A 194 5.08 13.23 -15.67
CA ARG A 194 5.72 13.19 -16.99
C ARG A 194 6.31 11.83 -17.28
N VAL A 195 6.49 11.53 -18.55
CA VAL A 195 7.28 10.40 -19.05
C VAL A 195 8.45 10.94 -19.87
N VAL A 196 9.61 10.32 -19.71
CA VAL A 196 10.79 10.53 -20.56
C VAL A 196 11.03 9.25 -21.35
N TRP A 197 11.16 9.39 -22.66
CA TRP A 197 11.42 8.30 -23.59
C TRP A 197 12.89 8.33 -24.01
N SER A 198 13.56 7.19 -23.88
CA SER A 198 14.89 6.97 -24.48
C SER A 198 14.76 5.92 -25.57
N PHE A 199 15.25 6.23 -26.77
CA PHE A 199 14.97 5.44 -27.97
C PHE A 199 16.01 4.36 -28.24
N GLY A 200 17.20 4.48 -27.65
CA GLY A 200 18.27 3.49 -27.80
C GLY A 200 18.95 3.46 -29.18
N ASP A 201 18.58 4.36 -30.10
CA ASP A 201 19.17 4.50 -31.44
C ASP A 201 20.21 5.63 -31.53
N GLY A 202 20.54 6.26 -30.39
CA GLY A 202 21.46 7.41 -30.29
C GLY A 202 20.80 8.78 -30.45
N SER A 203 19.48 8.83 -30.67
CA SER A 203 18.71 10.08 -30.63
C SER A 203 18.57 10.62 -29.21
N ASP A 204 18.34 11.93 -29.10
CA ASP A 204 18.07 12.59 -27.82
C ASP A 204 16.77 12.05 -27.17
N ASP A 205 16.74 12.05 -25.85
CA ASP A 205 15.55 11.66 -25.08
C ASP A 205 14.40 12.66 -25.29
N LEU A 206 13.16 12.16 -25.30
CA LEU A 206 11.94 12.98 -25.42
C LEU A 206 11.15 13.02 -24.12
N ALA A 207 10.92 14.22 -23.59
CA ALA A 207 10.06 14.43 -22.42
C ALA A 207 8.63 14.81 -22.82
N CYS A 208 7.65 14.12 -22.23
CA CYS A 208 6.22 14.36 -22.40
C CYS A 208 5.55 14.69 -21.06
N SER A 209 4.75 15.76 -21.00
CA SER A 209 4.05 16.24 -19.79
C SER A 209 2.83 15.40 -19.37
N GLY A 210 2.65 14.22 -19.98
CA GLY A 210 1.51 13.33 -19.75
C GLY A 210 1.83 11.93 -20.25
N PRO A 211 0.86 11.01 -20.26
CA PRO A 211 1.09 9.64 -20.70
C PRO A 211 1.38 9.52 -22.20
N GLY A 212 1.14 10.57 -23.00
CA GLY A 212 0.99 10.47 -24.45
C GLY A 212 -0.46 10.19 -24.84
N GLU A 213 -0.77 10.26 -26.14
CA GLU A 213 -2.13 10.03 -26.66
C GLU A 213 -2.17 8.72 -27.45
N PRO A 214 -3.08 7.78 -27.13
CA PRO A 214 -3.30 6.60 -27.95
C PRO A 214 -3.69 7.00 -29.38
N TRP A 215 -3.05 6.38 -30.38
CA TRP A 215 -3.42 6.59 -31.78
C TRP A 215 -4.87 6.14 -32.03
N LYS A 216 -5.64 6.93 -32.78
CA LYS A 216 -7.06 6.66 -33.09
C LYS A 216 -7.23 6.35 -34.57
N ARG A 217 -8.14 5.42 -34.89
CA ARG A 217 -8.48 5.11 -36.28
C ARG A 217 -9.01 6.36 -36.98
N GLY A 218 -8.44 6.66 -38.14
CA GLY A 218 -8.74 7.87 -38.90
C GLY A 218 -7.71 8.99 -38.72
N THR A 219 -6.77 8.86 -37.79
CA THR A 219 -5.57 9.71 -37.76
C THR A 219 -4.70 9.37 -38.97
N ASP A 220 -4.13 10.41 -39.61
CA ASP A 220 -3.16 10.23 -40.70
C ASP A 220 -1.99 9.35 -40.19
N PRO A 221 -1.69 8.21 -40.83
CA PRO A 221 -0.56 7.35 -40.44
C PRO A 221 0.80 8.04 -40.49
N LEU A 222 0.94 9.13 -41.25
CA LEU A 222 2.17 9.92 -41.34
C LEU A 222 2.19 11.11 -40.38
N ALA A 223 1.10 11.40 -39.67
CA ALA A 223 1.10 12.46 -38.68
C ALA A 223 2.03 12.11 -37.52
N SER A 224 2.85 13.09 -37.11
CA SER A 224 3.67 12.95 -35.91
C SER A 224 2.83 13.11 -34.64
N SER A 225 3.12 12.31 -33.63
CA SER A 225 2.59 12.50 -32.28
C SER A 225 3.43 13.53 -31.52
N PRO A 226 2.86 14.30 -30.57
CA PRO A 226 3.62 15.04 -29.58
C PRO A 226 4.54 14.14 -28.73
N CYS A 227 4.12 12.88 -28.52
CA CYS A 227 4.93 11.83 -27.91
C CYS A 227 5.17 10.76 -28.96
N GLY A 228 6.23 10.92 -29.74
CA GLY A 228 6.56 10.00 -30.81
C GLY A 228 8.00 10.11 -31.26
N HIS A 229 8.45 9.11 -32.02
CA HIS A 229 9.80 9.06 -32.55
C HIS A 229 9.81 8.48 -33.96
N THR A 230 10.77 8.90 -34.77
CA THR A 230 11.00 8.33 -36.10
C THR A 230 12.42 7.79 -36.18
N TYR A 231 12.55 6.47 -36.14
CA TYR A 231 13.85 5.82 -36.29
C TYR A 231 14.42 6.05 -37.69
N THR A 232 15.65 6.52 -37.77
CA THR A 232 16.32 6.85 -39.06
C THR A 232 17.26 5.75 -39.54
N SER A 233 17.60 4.79 -38.67
CA SER A 233 18.54 3.71 -38.93
C SER A 233 17.94 2.34 -38.59
N SER A 234 18.39 1.30 -39.29
CA SER A 234 17.99 -0.09 -39.02
C SER A 234 18.61 -0.57 -37.70
N SER A 235 17.87 -1.37 -36.93
CA SER A 235 18.38 -1.97 -35.70
C SER A 235 19.21 -3.24 -35.94
N ALA A 236 19.41 -3.66 -37.20
CA ALA A 236 20.05 -4.94 -37.53
C ALA A 236 21.47 -5.09 -36.94
N VAL A 237 22.22 -3.99 -36.88
CA VAL A 237 23.59 -3.95 -36.32
C VAL A 237 23.65 -3.57 -34.84
N ALA A 238 22.50 -3.23 -34.23
CA ALA A 238 22.42 -2.99 -32.80
C ALA A 238 22.49 -4.30 -32.02
N ALA A 239 22.88 -4.24 -30.74
CA ALA A 239 22.89 -5.39 -29.86
C ALA A 239 21.50 -6.05 -29.81
N GLY A 240 21.44 -7.38 -29.98
CA GLY A 240 20.16 -8.11 -30.04
C GLY A 240 19.28 -7.78 -31.26
N SER A 241 19.84 -7.09 -32.26
CA SER A 241 19.15 -6.64 -33.47
C SER A 241 17.91 -5.77 -33.20
N ALA A 242 17.90 -5.04 -32.08
CA ALA A 242 16.79 -4.20 -31.64
C ALA A 242 17.30 -2.96 -30.86
N PHE A 243 16.52 -1.89 -30.87
CA PHE A 243 16.77 -0.74 -29.99
C PHE A 243 15.99 -0.90 -28.67
N PRO A 244 16.61 -0.59 -27.51
CA PRO A 244 15.92 -0.58 -26.23
C PRO A 244 15.11 0.71 -26.05
N LEU A 245 13.80 0.63 -26.31
CA LEU A 245 12.88 1.74 -26.03
C LEU A 245 12.54 1.74 -24.54
N GLN A 246 13.01 2.74 -23.82
CA GLN A 246 12.77 2.92 -22.39
C GLN A 246 11.77 4.04 -22.11
N ALA A 247 10.85 3.80 -21.18
CA ALA A 247 9.97 4.82 -20.63
C ALA A 247 10.26 5.00 -19.14
N THR A 248 10.55 6.24 -18.73
CA THR A 248 10.78 6.62 -17.35
C THR A 248 9.71 7.61 -16.90
N VAL A 249 8.82 7.17 -16.02
CA VAL A 249 7.72 7.98 -15.46
C VAL A 249 8.20 8.63 -14.17
N THR A 250 8.00 9.95 -14.07
CA THR A 250 8.26 10.72 -12.84
C THR A 250 6.96 10.95 -12.08
N TRP A 251 7.00 10.66 -10.78
CA TRP A 251 5.89 10.77 -9.85
C TRP A 251 6.16 11.89 -8.86
N SER A 252 5.29 12.90 -8.82
CA SER A 252 5.29 13.86 -7.71
C SER A 252 4.66 13.18 -6.49
N VAL A 253 5.24 13.38 -5.31
CA VAL A 253 4.74 12.78 -4.08
C VAL A 253 4.36 13.88 -3.12
N THR A 254 3.10 13.90 -2.69
CA THR A 254 2.59 14.78 -1.64
C THR A 254 2.12 13.95 -0.46
N TRP A 255 1.99 14.56 0.71
CA TRP A 255 1.40 13.92 1.87
C TRP A 255 0.49 14.88 2.62
N SER A 256 -0.47 14.31 3.34
CA SER A 256 -1.33 15.04 4.28
C SER A 256 -1.70 14.15 5.47
N GLY A 257 -1.85 14.76 6.64
CA GLY A 257 -2.23 14.07 7.86
C GLY A 257 -2.13 14.96 9.09
N ALA A 258 -2.97 14.71 10.09
CA ALA A 258 -3.01 15.46 11.36
C ALA A 258 -3.04 17.00 11.22
N GLY A 259 -3.72 17.51 10.19
CA GLY A 259 -3.84 18.95 9.94
C GLY A 259 -2.63 19.59 9.25
N ASP A 260 -1.62 18.80 8.88
CA ASP A 260 -0.42 19.24 8.17
C ASP A 260 -0.27 18.51 6.82
N GLY A 261 0.68 18.95 6.00
CA GLY A 261 0.99 18.33 4.72
C GLY A 261 2.19 18.96 4.01
N GLY A 262 2.64 18.30 2.95
CA GLY A 262 3.78 18.78 2.21
C GLY A 262 4.10 17.97 0.96
N THR A 263 5.25 18.29 0.37
CA THR A 263 5.80 17.59 -0.80
C THR A 263 7.02 16.79 -0.36
N LEU A 264 7.18 15.58 -0.91
CA LEU A 264 8.32 14.70 -0.68
C LEU A 264 9.15 14.58 -1.96
N ALA A 265 10.36 14.02 -1.82
CA ALA A 265 11.20 13.72 -2.97
C ALA A 265 10.43 12.85 -3.98
N PRO A 266 10.48 13.18 -5.29
CA PRO A 266 9.77 12.44 -6.32
C PRO A 266 10.24 10.99 -6.41
N LEU A 267 9.43 10.15 -7.03
CA LEU A 267 9.75 8.76 -7.35
C LEU A 267 9.79 8.58 -8.86
N THR A 268 10.48 7.54 -9.32
CA THR A 268 10.51 7.15 -10.73
C THR A 268 10.16 5.68 -10.88
N THR A 269 9.45 5.35 -11.97
CA THR A 269 9.29 3.97 -12.43
C THR A 269 9.73 3.87 -13.88
N THR A 270 10.34 2.75 -14.24
CA THR A 270 10.93 2.56 -15.55
C THR A 270 10.50 1.20 -16.12
N SER A 271 10.33 1.15 -17.44
CA SER A 271 10.23 -0.10 -18.19
C SER A 271 10.94 0.03 -19.52
N THR A 272 11.26 -1.09 -20.15
CA THR A 272 11.96 -1.13 -21.43
C THR A 272 11.36 -2.23 -22.29
N VAL A 273 11.15 -1.94 -23.57
CA VAL A 273 10.73 -2.89 -24.58
C VAL A 273 11.70 -2.87 -25.76
N SER A 274 11.88 -4.02 -26.41
CA SER A 274 12.74 -4.10 -27.61
C SER A 274 11.96 -3.71 -28.85
N VAL A 275 12.50 -2.77 -29.63
CA VAL A 275 11.94 -2.32 -30.90
C VAL A 275 12.85 -2.77 -32.03
N ARG A 276 12.36 -3.65 -32.89
CA ARG A 276 13.06 -4.02 -34.14
C ARG A 276 12.72 -2.98 -35.20
N VAL A 277 13.73 -2.42 -35.83
CA VAL A 277 13.56 -1.42 -36.90
C VAL A 277 14.10 -2.01 -38.19
N ALA A 278 13.18 -2.34 -39.10
CA ALA A 278 13.49 -2.89 -40.39
C ALA A 278 13.60 -1.80 -41.46
N GLN A 279 14.43 -2.06 -42.47
CA GLN A 279 14.52 -1.23 -43.66
C GLN A 279 13.99 -2.01 -44.85
N SER A 280 12.98 -1.47 -45.53
CA SER A 280 12.51 -2.00 -46.81
C SER A 280 13.24 -1.29 -47.94
N GLN A 281 13.85 -2.06 -48.83
CA GLN A 281 14.51 -1.56 -50.04
C GLN A 281 13.76 -2.11 -51.24
N ALA A 282 13.26 -1.22 -52.11
CA ALA A 282 12.72 -1.63 -53.39
C ALA A 282 13.88 -1.80 -54.38
N ILE A 283 13.98 -2.99 -54.99
CA ILE A 283 14.83 -3.19 -56.17
C ILE A 283 14.02 -2.69 -57.37
N VAL A 284 14.42 -1.55 -57.94
CA VAL A 284 13.89 -1.13 -59.24
C VAL A 284 14.67 -1.89 -60.31
N GLY A 285 14.10 -2.98 -60.80
CA GLY A 285 14.64 -3.69 -61.96
C GLY A 285 14.51 -2.82 -63.20
N GLY A 286 15.58 -2.12 -63.58
CA GLY A 286 15.66 -1.44 -64.87
C GLY A 286 15.79 -2.48 -65.97
N SER A 287 14.75 -2.64 -66.78
CA SER A 287 14.87 -3.30 -68.08
C SER A 287 15.72 -2.41 -69.00
N GLN A 288 16.92 -2.89 -69.35
CA GLN A 288 17.65 -2.42 -70.53
C GLN A 288 17.03 -2.99 -71.80
#